data_AF-A0A849GSE7-F1
#
_entry.id   AF-A0A849GSE7-F1
#
_cell.length_a   1.000
_cell.length_b   1.000
_cell.length_c   1.000
_cell.angle_alpha   90.00
_cell.angle_beta   90.00
_cell.angle_gamma   90.00
#
_symmetry.space_group_name_H-M   'P 1'
#
loop_
_entity.id
_entity.type
_entity.pdbx_description
1 polymer ?
#
loop_
_entity_poly.entity_id
_entity_poly.type
_entity_poly.pdbx_seq_one_letter_code
_entity_poly.pdbx_strand_id
1 'polypeptide(L)'
;MTAQVFAFYLFAIACIAGGLFTVVSRNPVHSVLWLILAFLSAAGLFVLLGAEFVAMLLVIVYVGAVAVLFLFVVMMLDVDFAELKAEMAKYMPLALLIGVVILMQ
;
A
#
# COMPACT_ATOMS: atom_id res chain seq x y z
N MET A 1 22.52 15.22 16.68
CA MET A 1 21.16 15.08 17.24
C MET A 1 20.08 15.64 16.32
N THR A 2 20.13 16.90 15.88
CA THR A 2 19.08 17.50 15.04
C THR A 2 18.89 16.84 13.67
N ALA A 3 19.98 16.49 12.97
CA ALA A 3 19.89 15.86 11.65
C ALA A 3 19.25 14.46 11.68
N GLN A 4 19.58 13.65 12.69
CA GLN A 4 18.97 12.32 12.89
C GLN A 4 17.48 12.42 13.21
N VAL A 5 17.07 13.37 14.05
CA VAL A 5 15.65 13.59 14.37
C VAL A 5 14.88 14.04 13.13
N PHE A 6 15.45 14.95 12.33
CA PHE A 6 14.85 15.35 11.06
C PHE A 6 14.69 14.17 10.09
N ALA A 7 15.75 13.38 9.89
CA ALA A 7 15.70 12.19 9.04
C ALA A 7 14.68 11.16 9.54
N PHE A 8 14.57 10.96 10.86
CA PHE A 8 13.58 10.09 11.47
C PHE A 8 12.15 10.52 11.11
N TYR A 9 11.81 11.79 11.33
CA TYR A 9 10.46 12.27 11.00
C TYR A 9 10.16 12.23 9.51
N LEU A 10 11.16 12.54 8.65
CA LEU A 10 11.02 12.45 7.21
C LEU A 10 10.67 11.01 6.77
N PHE A 11 11.45 10.03 7.21
CA PHE A 11 11.20 8.62 6.87
C PHE A 11 9.94 8.07 7.54
N ALA A 12 9.61 8.48 8.77
CA ALA A 12 8.39 8.03 9.44
C ALA A 12 7.13 8.51 8.72
N ILE A 13 7.08 9.79 8.33
CA ILE A 13 5.96 10.36 7.57
C ILE A 13 5.86 9.69 6.20
N ALA A 14 6.98 9.54 5.48
CA ALA A 14 7.01 8.86 4.19
C ALA A 14 6.56 7.40 4.28
N CYS A 15 6.94 6.68 5.34
CA CYS A 15 6.52 5.31 5.59
C CYS A 15 5.00 5.19 5.82
N ILE A 16 4.44 6.06 6.65
CA ILE A 16 2.99 6.08 6.93
C ILE A 16 2.21 6.48 5.68
N ALA A 17 2.65 7.53 4.99
CA ALA A 17 2.01 7.99 3.76
C ALA A 17 2.05 6.90 2.68
N GLY A 18 3.21 6.25 2.48
CA GLY A 18 3.36 5.13 1.55
C GLY A 18 2.41 3.99 1.89
N GLY A 19 2.38 3.54 3.15
CA GLY A 19 1.47 2.47 3.58
C GLY A 19 -0.01 2.83 3.42
N LEU A 20 -0.39 4.08 3.70
CA LEU A 20 -1.76 4.56 3.49
C LEU A 20 -2.12 4.56 2.01
N PHE A 21 -1.26 5.11 1.15
CA PHE A 21 -1.52 5.17 -0.29
C PHE A 21 -1.46 3.80 -0.96
N THR A 22 -0.76 2.81 -0.41
CA THR A 22 -0.86 1.41 -0.84
C THR A 22 -2.29 0.90 -0.70
N VAL A 23 -2.96 1.15 0.43
CA VAL A 23 -4.33 0.66 0.66
C VAL A 23 -5.38 1.50 -0.09
N VAL A 24 -5.16 2.81 -0.22
CA VAL A 24 -6.12 3.73 -0.85
C VAL A 24 -6.07 3.68 -2.38
N SER A 25 -4.94 3.29 -2.97
CA SER A 25 -4.77 3.27 -4.43
C SER A 25 -5.66 2.22 -5.09
N ARG A 26 -6.48 2.66 -6.04
CA ARG A 26 -7.37 1.78 -6.81
C ARG A 26 -6.66 0.94 -7.87
N ASN A 27 -5.57 1.46 -8.43
CA ASN A 27 -4.76 0.72 -9.40
C ASN A 27 -3.68 -0.06 -8.62
N PRO A 28 -3.59 -1.39 -8.76
CA PRO A 28 -2.65 -2.16 -7.99
C PRO A 28 -1.18 -1.90 -8.38
N VAL A 29 -0.88 -1.43 -9.60
CA VAL A 29 0.48 -0.98 -9.96
C VAL A 29 0.90 0.20 -9.09
N HIS A 30 0.02 1.20 -8.95
CA HIS A 30 0.28 2.33 -8.07
C HIS A 30 0.37 1.91 -6.60
N SER A 31 -0.51 1.00 -6.15
CA SER A 31 -0.47 0.45 -4.79
C SER A 31 0.90 -0.17 -4.46
N VAL A 32 1.47 -0.96 -5.37
CA VAL A 32 2.78 -1.60 -5.19
C VAL A 32 3.92 -0.57 -5.21
N LEU A 33 3.85 0.47 -6.06
CA LEU A 33 4.85 1.54 -6.05
C LEU A 33 4.87 2.30 -4.70
N TRP A 34 3.70 2.58 -4.12
CA TRP A 34 3.61 3.16 -2.77
C TRP A 34 4.14 2.23 -1.70
N LEU A 35 3.99 0.91 -1.87
CA LEU A 35 4.51 -0.08 -0.94
C LEU A 35 6.05 -0.12 -0.98
N ILE A 36 6.64 -0.01 -2.17
CA ILE A 36 8.11 0.13 -2.33
C ILE A 36 8.62 1.36 -1.58
N LEU A 37 7.94 2.51 -1.71
CA LEU A 37 8.29 3.72 -0.97
C LEU A 37 8.23 3.51 0.55
N ALA A 38 7.20 2.81 1.04
CA ALA A 38 7.05 2.49 2.46
C ALA A 38 8.19 1.60 2.96
N PHE A 39 8.56 0.54 2.22
CA PHE A 39 9.66 -0.34 2.59
C PHE A 39 11.03 0.35 2.53
N LEU A 40 11.28 1.22 1.54
CA LEU A 40 12.51 2.02 1.49
C LEU A 40 12.59 2.99 2.68
N SER A 41 11.47 3.62 3.04
CA SER A 41 11.41 4.51 4.20
C SER A 41 11.64 3.74 5.51
N ALA A 42 11.07 2.55 5.65
CA ALA A 42 11.31 1.65 6.78
C ALA A 42 12.77 1.18 6.86
N ALA A 43 13.41 0.90 5.72
CA ALA A 43 14.84 0.58 5.68
C ALA A 43 15.69 1.75 6.21
N GLY A 44 15.35 2.99 5.81
CA GLY A 44 15.96 4.21 6.36
C GLY A 44 15.80 4.32 7.88
N LEU A 45 14.62 4.02 8.42
CA LEU A 45 14.38 3.98 9.87
C LEU A 45 15.23 2.90 10.57
N PHE A 46 15.37 1.71 9.98
CA PHE A 46 16.22 0.66 10.53
C PHE A 46 17.70 1.05 10.54
N VAL A 47 18.19 1.74 9.52
CA VAL A 47 19.57 2.29 9.52
C VAL A 47 19.74 3.31 10.64
N LEU A 48 18.77 4.20 10.85
CA LEU A 48 18.82 5.19 11.96
C LEU A 48 18.82 4.54 13.35
N LEU A 49 18.20 3.37 13.49
CA LEU A 49 18.21 2.55 14.71
C LEU A 49 19.50 1.71 14.88
N GLY A 50 20.42 1.72 13.91
CA GLY A 50 21.62 0.91 13.91
C GLY A 50 21.40 -0.55 13.46
N ALA A 51 20.24 -0.87 12.91
CA ALA A 51 19.86 -2.21 12.42
C ALA A 51 20.16 -2.37 10.91
N GLU A 52 21.41 -2.17 10.51
CA GLU A 52 21.84 -2.13 9.10
C GLU A 52 21.59 -3.44 8.35
N PHE A 53 21.85 -4.58 8.99
CA PHE A 53 21.63 -5.89 8.37
C PHE A 53 20.15 -6.12 8.02
N VAL A 54 19.25 -5.75 8.93
CA VAL A 54 17.80 -5.86 8.71
C VAL A 54 17.34 -4.89 7.62
N ALA A 55 17.87 -3.66 7.61
CA ALA A 55 17.59 -2.69 6.55
C ALA A 55 17.98 -3.20 5.17
N MET A 56 19.17 -3.81 5.03
CA MET A 56 19.63 -4.39 3.77
C MET A 56 18.75 -5.57 3.33
N LEU A 57 18.38 -6.46 4.25
CA LEU A 57 17.47 -7.57 3.94
C LEU A 57 16.09 -7.06 3.49
N LEU A 58 15.57 -6.00 4.13
CA LEU A 58 14.30 -5.39 3.74
C LEU A 58 14.36 -4.89 2.30
N VAL A 59 15.45 -4.22 1.91
CA VAL A 59 15.62 -3.73 0.54
C VAL A 59 15.79 -4.88 -0.44
N ILE A 60 16.67 -5.84 -0.17
CA ILE A 60 16.99 -6.91 -1.13
C ILE A 60 15.80 -7.86 -1.30
N VAL A 61 15.21 -8.33 -0.21
CA VAL A 61 14.17 -9.36 -0.25
C VAL A 61 12.81 -8.74 -0.59
N TYR A 62 12.39 -7.71 0.14
CA TYR A 62 11.04 -7.18 -0.02
C TYR A 62 10.92 -6.22 -1.20
N VAL A 63 11.84 -5.24 -1.32
CA VAL A 63 11.80 -4.30 -2.45
C VAL A 63 12.33 -4.96 -3.72
N GLY A 64 13.46 -5.67 -3.64
CA GLY A 64 14.14 -6.24 -4.80
C GLY A 64 13.45 -7.45 -5.42
N ALA A 65 13.05 -8.43 -4.59
CA ALA A 65 12.41 -9.65 -5.10
C ALA A 65 10.88 -9.55 -5.03
N VAL A 66 10.31 -9.42 -3.84
CA VAL A 66 8.86 -9.56 -3.64
C VAL A 66 8.07 -8.48 -4.39
N ALA A 67 8.37 -7.20 -4.17
CA ALA A 67 7.62 -6.10 -4.78
C ALA A 67 7.75 -6.08 -6.32
N VAL A 68 8.93 -6.40 -6.85
CA VAL A 68 9.15 -6.51 -8.31
C VAL A 68 8.34 -7.67 -8.90
N LEU A 69 8.32 -8.83 -8.24
CA LEU A 69 7.47 -9.95 -8.65
C LEU A 69 5.99 -9.57 -8.63
N PHE A 70 5.53 -8.85 -7.60
CA PHE A 70 4.17 -8.32 -7.53
C PHE A 70 3.87 -7.37 -8.69
N LEU A 71 4.80 -6.47 -9.06
CA LEU A 71 4.62 -5.59 -10.22
C LEU A 71 4.44 -6.39 -11.52
N PHE A 72 5.29 -7.40 -11.76
CA PHE A 72 5.16 -8.24 -12.94
C PHE A 72 3.81 -8.98 -12.98
N VAL A 73 3.40 -9.60 -11.86
CA VAL A 73 2.14 -10.34 -11.76
C VAL A 73 0.94 -9.42 -11.98
N VAL A 74 0.91 -8.26 -11.32
CA VAL A 74 -0.18 -7.30 -11.41
C VAL A 74 -0.26 -6.68 -12.80
N MET A 75 0.87 -6.42 -13.47
CA MET A 75 0.85 -5.87 -14.83
C MET A 75 0.42 -6.87 -15.89
N MET A 76 0.69 -8.17 -15.68
CA MET A 76 0.21 -9.23 -16.57
C MET A 76 -1.28 -9.54 -16.36
N LEU A 77 -1.81 -9.27 -15.16
CA LEU A 77 -3.23 -9.36 -14.87
C LEU A 77 -3.96 -8.16 -15.47
N ASP A 78 -4.74 -8.40 -16.52
CA ASP A 78 -5.68 -7.42 -17.05
C ASP A 78 -6.91 -7.36 -16.14
N VAL A 79 -6.81 -6.61 -15.03
CA VAL A 79 -7.91 -6.45 -14.09
C VAL A 79 -8.79 -5.27 -14.52
N ASP A 80 -9.92 -5.58 -15.13
CA ASP A 80 -10.88 -4.57 -15.57
C ASP A 80 -11.74 -4.05 -14.40
N PHE A 81 -11.17 -3.12 -13.62
CA PHE A 81 -11.83 -2.52 -12.46
C PHE A 81 -13.10 -1.73 -12.82
N ALA A 82 -13.31 -1.42 -14.10
CA ALA A 82 -14.54 -0.77 -14.57
C ALA A 82 -15.73 -1.73 -14.50
N GLU A 83 -15.53 -3.01 -14.80
CA GLU A 83 -16.58 -4.04 -14.79
C GLU A 83 -17.03 -4.36 -13.36
N LEU A 84 -16.08 -4.50 -12.43
CA LEU A 84 -16.35 -4.69 -10.99
C LEU A 84 -17.17 -3.54 -10.39
N LYS A 85 -16.89 -2.30 -10.79
CA LYS A 85 -17.62 -1.12 -10.30
C LYS A 85 -19.03 -1.04 -10.88
N ALA A 86 -19.22 -1.48 -12.13
CA ALA A 86 -20.51 -1.54 -12.79
C ALA A 86 -21.43 -2.60 -12.14
N GLU A 87 -20.90 -3.77 -11.81
CA GLU A 87 -21.65 -4.80 -11.09
C GLU A 87 -22.02 -4.32 -9.67
N MET A 88 -21.08 -3.74 -8.92
CA MET A 88 -21.36 -3.25 -7.57
C MET A 88 -22.41 -2.12 -7.55
N ALA A 89 -22.38 -1.23 -8.55
CA ALA A 89 -23.38 -0.16 -8.70
C ALA A 89 -24.78 -0.71 -9.04
N LYS A 90 -24.85 -1.86 -9.73
CA LYS A 90 -26.11 -2.52 -10.08
C LYS A 90 -26.81 -3.12 -8.86
N TYR A 91 -26.05 -3.64 -7.88
CA TYR A 91 -26.60 -4.21 -6.64
C TYR A 91 -26.78 -3.20 -5.50
N MET A 92 -26.17 -2.01 -5.60
CA MET A 92 -26.31 -0.91 -4.64
C MET A 92 -27.76 -0.55 -4.26
N PRO A 93 -28.73 -0.39 -5.19
CA PRO A 93 -30.12 -0.10 -4.81
C PRO A 93 -30.79 -1.25 -4.06
N LEU A 94 -30.44 -2.51 -4.38
CA LEU A 94 -30.95 -3.69 -3.69
C LEU A 94 -30.36 -3.80 -2.27
N ALA A 95 -29.06 -3.55 -2.12
CA ALA A 95 -28.38 -3.51 -0.83
C ALA A 95 -28.92 -2.40 0.08
N LEU A 96 -29.26 -1.24 -0.50
CA LEU A 96 -29.85 -0.11 0.22
C LEU A 96 -31.27 -0.44 0.70
N LEU A 97 -32.08 -1.10 -0.14
CA LEU A 97 -33.41 -1.59 0.23
C LEU A 97 -33.35 -2.60 1.40
N ILE A 98 -32.43 -3.59 1.31
CA ILE A 98 -32.23 -4.58 2.39
C ILE A 98 -31.77 -3.88 3.68
N GLY A 99 -30.85 -2.91 3.58
CA GLY A 99 -30.38 -2.13 4.74
C GLY A 99 -31.50 -1.34 5.42
N VAL A 100 -32.41 -0.73 4.65
CA VAL A 100 -33.56 -0.01 5.19
C VAL A 100 -34.54 -0.95 5.88
N VAL A 101 -34.80 -2.13 5.30
CA VAL A 101 -35.69 -3.13 5.91
C VAL A 101 -35.12 -3.64 7.23
N ILE A 102 -33.81 -3.91 7.31
CA ILE A 102 -33.15 -4.34 8.57
C ILE A 102 -33.19 -3.24 9.62
N LEU A 103 -33.02 -1.96 9.23
CA LEU A 103 -33.13 -0.83 10.16
C LEU A 103 -34.56 -0.55 10.65
N MET A 104 -35.57 -1.02 9.91
CA MET A 104 -36.99 -0.89 10.28
C MET A 104 -37.53 -2.08 11.09
N GLN A 105 -36.79 -3.18 11.20
CA GLN A 105 -37.10 -4.32 12.07
C GLN A 105 -36.59 -4.08 13.49
#